data_AF-M8AY35-F1
#
_entry.id   AF-M8AY35-F1
#
_cell.length_a   1.000
_cell.length_b   1.000
_cell.length_c   1.000
_cell.angle_alpha   90.00
_cell.angle_beta   90.00
_cell.angle_gamma   90.00
#
_symmetry.space_group_name_H-M   'P 1'
#
loop_
_entity.id
_entity.type
_entity.pdbx_description
1 polymer ?
#
loop_
_entity_poly.entity_id
_entity_poly.type
_entity_poly.pdbx_seq_one_letter_code
_entity_poly.pdbx_strand_id
1 'polypeptide(L)'
;MAANLLTDAERRRITDKTVQAWVSRLKSAMYEATDILDLCQLEAMYQQEKLREKLPFVGCLQPFLFCIKNPGFANEVGGRINDELATIRKGAADFNFIDLGSYEQRRRPPTSSASYPRRENAHFVQSDLVGEQINKNTEELEHKLIADSRHEHGSSSTVKVVAIVGQGGIGKSTLAKKVLASEAIKEEFKTKIWLSVTQQFTKVDLLRPAISLQMYI
;
A
#
# COMPACT_ATOMS: atom_id res chain seq x y z
N MET A 1 -15.51 2.16 15.32
CA MET A 1 -14.88 1.70 16.58
C MET A 1 -13.88 0.55 16.36
N ALA A 2 -14.28 -0.61 15.80
CA ALA A 2 -13.35 -1.74 15.59
C ALA A 2 -12.19 -1.46 14.59
N ALA A 3 -12.47 -0.76 13.48
CA ALA A 3 -11.45 -0.44 12.47
C ALA A 3 -10.33 0.49 13.00
N ASN A 4 -10.66 1.40 13.91
CA ASN A 4 -9.70 2.35 14.48
C ASN A 4 -8.74 1.66 15.45
N LEU A 5 -9.25 0.74 16.27
CA LEU A 5 -8.46 -0.09 17.18
C LEU A 5 -7.47 -0.98 16.41
N LEU A 6 -7.94 -1.63 15.34
CA LEU A 6 -7.09 -2.44 14.46
C LEU A 6 -5.99 -1.60 13.79
N THR A 7 -6.32 -0.36 13.40
CA THR A 7 -5.35 0.54 12.77
C THR A 7 -4.23 0.95 13.74
N ASP A 8 -4.55 1.25 14.99
CA ASP A 8 -3.55 1.55 16.04
C ASP A 8 -2.72 0.29 16.37
N ALA A 9 -3.36 -0.87 16.51
CA ALA A 9 -2.69 -2.14 16.77
C ALA A 9 -1.72 -2.54 15.65
N GLU A 10 -2.10 -2.40 14.38
CA GLU A 10 -1.24 -2.67 13.22
C GLU A 10 -0.02 -1.73 13.17
N ARG A 11 -0.18 -0.46 13.58
CA ARG A 11 0.94 0.48 13.69
C ARG A 11 1.91 0.07 14.81
N ARG A 12 1.37 -0.24 15.99
CA ARG A 12 2.18 -0.60 17.17
C ARG A 12 2.83 -1.97 17.06
N ARG A 13 2.29 -2.89 16.24
CA ARG A 13 2.89 -4.21 15.98
C ARG A 13 4.36 -4.15 15.58
N ILE A 14 4.78 -3.11 14.88
CA ILE A 14 6.16 -2.99 14.36
C ILE A 14 7.15 -2.75 15.50
N THR A 15 6.73 -2.03 16.54
CA THR A 15 7.58 -1.59 17.65
C THR A 15 7.37 -2.39 18.93
N ASP A 16 6.17 -2.92 19.14
CA ASP A 16 5.76 -3.61 20.37
C ASP A 16 5.47 -5.09 20.09
N LYS A 17 6.34 -5.96 20.62
CA LYS A 17 6.24 -7.42 20.49
C LYS A 17 4.99 -8.00 21.17
N THR A 18 4.48 -7.36 22.22
CA THR A 18 3.29 -7.83 22.93
C THR A 18 2.03 -7.53 22.13
N VAL A 19 1.95 -6.34 21.53
CA VAL A 19 0.90 -5.99 20.55
C VAL A 19 1.02 -6.87 19.31
N GLN A 20 2.24 -7.18 18.86
CA GLN A 20 2.44 -8.12 17.74
C GLN A 20 1.87 -9.51 18.02
N ALA A 21 2.18 -10.08 19.18
CA ALA A 21 1.64 -11.37 19.59
C ALA A 21 0.10 -11.32 19.66
N TRP A 22 -0.46 -10.25 20.22
CA TRP A 22 -1.90 -10.04 20.28
C TRP A 22 -2.56 -9.96 18.89
N VAL A 23 -2.02 -9.13 17.98
CA VAL A 23 -2.51 -9.03 16.58
C VAL A 23 -2.39 -10.37 15.87
N SER A 24 -1.32 -11.12 16.12
CA SER A 24 -1.13 -12.46 15.53
C SER A 24 -2.21 -13.44 15.99
N ARG A 25 -2.57 -13.43 17.28
CA ARG A 25 -3.67 -14.26 17.81
C ARG A 25 -5.00 -13.89 17.18
N LEU A 26 -5.28 -12.58 17.05
CA LEU A 26 -6.49 -12.11 16.37
C LEU A 26 -6.56 -12.57 14.91
N LYS A 27 -5.46 -12.49 14.16
CA LYS A 27 -5.40 -13.01 12.78
C LYS A 27 -5.64 -14.52 12.74
N SER A 28 -5.05 -15.27 13.66
CA SER A 28 -5.25 -16.72 13.75
C SER A 28 -6.72 -17.09 13.95
N ALA A 29 -7.41 -16.43 14.89
CA ALA A 29 -8.84 -16.66 15.13
C ALA A 29 -9.70 -16.31 13.91
N MET A 30 -9.34 -15.26 13.16
CA MET A 30 -10.02 -14.90 11.92
C MET A 30 -9.80 -15.92 10.81
N TYR A 31 -8.59 -16.46 10.67
CA TYR A 31 -8.33 -17.52 9.69
C TYR A 31 -9.11 -18.78 10.02
N GLU A 32 -9.13 -19.21 11.29
CA GLU A 32 -9.92 -20.37 11.72
C GLU A 32 -11.40 -20.17 11.36
N ALA A 33 -11.98 -19.01 11.69
CA ALA A 33 -13.36 -18.68 11.32
C ALA A 33 -13.60 -18.70 9.80
N THR A 34 -12.63 -18.26 9.00
CA THR A 34 -12.73 -18.24 7.54
C THR A 34 -12.65 -19.66 6.97
N ASP A 35 -11.73 -20.48 7.46
CA ASP A 35 -11.58 -21.89 7.04
C ASP A 35 -12.89 -22.66 7.27
N ILE A 36 -13.61 -22.38 8.35
CA ILE A 36 -14.91 -22.98 8.63
C ILE A 36 -15.97 -22.51 7.62
N LEU A 37 -16.00 -21.21 7.29
CA LEU A 37 -16.92 -20.69 6.27
C LEU A 37 -16.64 -21.32 4.90
N ASP A 38 -15.38 -21.48 4.55
CA ASP A 38 -14.95 -22.12 3.31
C ASP A 38 -15.38 -23.60 3.27
N LEU A 39 -15.22 -24.35 4.38
CA LEU A 39 -15.72 -25.71 4.51
C LEU A 39 -17.25 -25.80 4.36
N CYS A 40 -17.99 -24.86 4.95
CA CYS A 40 -19.44 -24.79 4.79
C CYS A 40 -19.83 -24.55 3.32
N GLN A 41 -19.09 -23.68 2.65
CA GLN A 41 -19.32 -23.36 1.24
C GLN A 41 -18.99 -24.55 0.34
N LEU A 42 -17.89 -25.25 0.59
CA LEU A 42 -17.50 -26.46 -0.14
C LEU A 42 -18.55 -27.57 -0.01
N GLU A 43 -19.03 -27.84 1.21
CA GLU A 43 -20.07 -28.85 1.41
C GLU A 43 -21.39 -28.45 0.74
N ALA A 44 -21.75 -27.17 0.78
CA ALA A 44 -22.93 -26.67 0.08
C ALA A 44 -22.84 -26.87 -1.44
N MET A 45 -21.66 -26.65 -2.04
CA MET A 45 -21.40 -26.91 -3.45
C MET A 45 -21.47 -28.41 -3.78
N TYR A 46 -20.86 -29.28 -2.96
CA TYR A 46 -20.92 -30.73 -3.14
C TYR A 46 -22.36 -31.27 -3.10
N GLN A 47 -23.16 -30.81 -2.15
CA GLN A 47 -24.57 -31.17 -2.05
C GLN A 47 -25.38 -30.65 -3.24
N GLN A 48 -25.04 -29.47 -3.78
CA GLN A 48 -25.66 -28.91 -4.97
C GLN A 48 -25.40 -29.76 -6.21
N GLU A 49 -24.17 -30.26 -6.41
CA GLU A 49 -23.85 -31.18 -7.51
C GLU A 49 -24.64 -32.49 -7.37
N LYS A 50 -24.70 -33.06 -6.16
CA LYS A 50 -25.45 -34.30 -5.88
C LYS A 50 -26.97 -34.15 -6.03
N LEU A 51 -27.51 -32.96 -5.76
CA LEU A 51 -28.93 -32.65 -5.90
C LEU A 51 -29.31 -32.22 -7.32
N ARG A 52 -28.37 -31.68 -8.10
CA ARG A 52 -28.57 -31.36 -9.53
C ARG A 52 -28.90 -32.59 -10.37
N GLU A 53 -28.44 -33.78 -9.96
CA GLU A 53 -28.83 -35.04 -10.59
C GLU A 53 -30.29 -35.47 -10.27
N LYS A 54 -30.93 -34.87 -9.26
CA LYS A 54 -32.22 -35.36 -8.73
C LYS A 54 -33.40 -34.39 -8.85
N LEU A 55 -33.22 -33.07 -8.83
CA LEU A 55 -34.32 -32.12 -9.04
C LEU A 55 -33.82 -30.79 -9.66
N PRO A 56 -34.48 -30.25 -10.71
CA PRO A 56 -34.17 -28.94 -11.22
C PRO A 56 -34.82 -27.90 -10.30
N PHE A 57 -34.03 -26.93 -9.84
CA PHE A 57 -34.47 -25.72 -9.13
C PHE A 57 -34.64 -25.84 -7.60
N VAL A 58 -33.56 -25.53 -6.86
CA VAL A 58 -33.65 -24.92 -5.53
C VAL A 58 -32.66 -23.77 -5.46
N GLY A 59 -33.19 -22.55 -5.24
CA GLY A 59 -32.45 -21.29 -5.29
C GLY A 59 -31.61 -20.98 -4.05
N CYS A 60 -30.47 -20.35 -4.32
CA CYS A 60 -29.72 -19.30 -3.59
C CYS A 60 -29.51 -19.31 -2.05
N LEU A 61 -30.02 -20.26 -1.26
CA LEU A 61 -29.89 -20.25 0.22
C LEU A 61 -28.95 -21.33 0.80
N GLN A 62 -28.10 -21.95 -0.01
CA GLN A 62 -27.43 -23.20 0.37
C GLN A 62 -26.16 -23.14 1.26
N PRO A 63 -25.31 -22.09 1.30
CA PRO A 63 -24.08 -22.10 2.11
C PRO A 63 -24.34 -22.28 3.62
N PHE A 64 -25.44 -21.72 4.13
CA PHE A 64 -25.80 -21.80 5.56
C PHE A 64 -26.42 -23.14 5.97
N LEU A 65 -26.78 -24.01 5.01
CA LEU A 65 -27.44 -25.27 5.32
C LEU A 65 -26.53 -26.25 6.05
N PHE A 66 -25.20 -26.18 5.87
CA PHE A 66 -24.28 -27.07 6.59
C PHE A 66 -24.32 -26.84 8.11
N CYS A 67 -24.22 -25.58 8.54
CA CYS A 67 -24.31 -25.21 9.95
C CYS A 67 -25.69 -25.48 10.54
N ILE A 68 -26.76 -25.25 9.76
CA ILE A 68 -28.15 -25.52 10.20
C ILE A 68 -28.41 -27.03 10.32
N LYS A 69 -27.82 -27.86 9.45
CA LYS A 69 -27.96 -29.32 9.48
C LYS A 69 -27.11 -29.98 10.56
N ASN A 70 -26.01 -29.35 10.95
CA ASN A 70 -25.11 -29.84 12.01
C ASN A 70 -25.02 -28.82 13.15
N PRO A 71 -26.12 -28.62 13.92
CA PRO A 71 -26.15 -27.61 14.97
C PRO A 71 -25.14 -27.87 16.09
N GLY A 72 -24.81 -29.13 16.36
CA GLY A 72 -23.77 -29.50 17.32
C GLY A 72 -22.38 -29.01 16.89
N PHE A 73 -22.01 -29.27 15.64
CA PHE A 73 -20.74 -28.80 15.06
C PHE A 73 -20.69 -27.26 15.00
N ALA A 74 -21.76 -26.62 14.53
CA ALA A 74 -21.83 -25.16 14.46
C ALA A 74 -21.72 -24.50 15.84
N ASN A 75 -22.32 -25.10 16.87
CA ASN A 75 -22.26 -24.59 18.24
C ASN A 75 -20.89 -24.82 18.89
N GLU A 76 -20.28 -25.99 18.67
CA GLU A 76 -18.93 -26.30 19.17
C GLU A 76 -17.90 -25.33 18.58
N VAL A 77 -17.91 -25.20 17.25
CA VAL A 77 -16.96 -24.38 16.52
C VAL A 77 -17.21 -22.88 16.74
N GLY A 78 -18.47 -22.45 16.73
CA GLY A 78 -18.85 -21.08 17.06
C GLY A 78 -18.50 -20.72 18.50
N GLY A 79 -18.66 -21.65 19.44
CA GLY A 79 -18.22 -21.50 20.83
C GLY A 79 -16.73 -21.28 20.94
N ARG A 80 -15.91 -22.12 20.28
CA ARG A 80 -14.45 -21.97 20.24
C ARG A 80 -13.98 -20.61 19.72
N ILE A 81 -14.56 -20.16 18.59
CA ILE A 81 -14.24 -18.82 18.04
C ILE A 81 -14.64 -17.73 19.03
N ASN A 82 -15.82 -17.85 19.63
CA ASN A 82 -16.32 -16.86 20.59
C ASN A 82 -15.45 -16.79 21.84
N ASP A 83 -14.96 -17.92 22.35
CA ASP A 83 -14.05 -18.00 23.50
C ASP A 83 -12.67 -17.39 23.17
N GLU A 84 -12.11 -17.67 21.99
CA GLU A 84 -10.84 -17.08 21.56
C GLU A 84 -11.01 -15.56 21.35
N LEU A 85 -12.11 -15.11 20.74
CA LEU A 85 -12.43 -13.69 20.59
C LEU A 85 -12.64 -12.98 21.94
N ALA A 86 -13.24 -13.66 22.93
CA ALA A 86 -13.38 -13.12 24.29
C ALA A 86 -12.00 -12.94 24.94
N THR A 87 -11.10 -13.91 24.76
CA THR A 87 -9.71 -13.84 25.24
C THR A 87 -8.94 -12.69 24.57
N ILE A 88 -9.07 -12.55 23.24
CA ILE A 88 -8.46 -11.46 22.47
C ILE A 88 -9.03 -10.11 22.93
N ARG A 89 -10.35 -10.00 23.12
CA ARG A 89 -11.01 -8.78 23.59
C ARG A 89 -10.52 -8.38 24.98
N LYS A 90 -10.32 -9.34 25.88
CA LYS A 90 -9.77 -9.06 27.21
C LYS A 90 -8.34 -8.52 27.12
N GLY A 91 -7.47 -9.16 26.34
CA GLY A 91 -6.11 -8.68 26.12
C GLY A 91 -6.04 -7.32 25.42
N ALA A 92 -7.05 -6.98 24.61
CA ALA A 92 -7.12 -5.67 23.95
C ALA A 92 -7.24 -4.51 24.95
N ALA A 93 -7.89 -4.76 26.10
CA ALA A 93 -8.05 -3.76 27.16
C ALA A 93 -6.71 -3.39 27.80
N ASP A 94 -5.74 -4.31 27.83
CA ASP A 94 -4.44 -4.09 28.45
C ASP A 94 -3.56 -3.11 27.65
N PHE A 95 -3.83 -2.93 26.36
CA PHE A 95 -3.03 -2.08 25.46
C PHE A 95 -3.51 -0.63 25.35
N ASN A 96 -4.66 -0.30 25.95
CA ASN A 96 -5.28 1.04 25.86
C ASN A 96 -5.21 1.62 24.43
N PHE A 97 -5.71 0.85 23.44
CA PHE A 97 -5.71 1.28 22.05
C PHE A 97 -6.48 2.59 21.90
N ILE A 98 -5.91 3.53 21.16
CA ILE A 98 -6.52 4.86 21.00
C ILE A 98 -7.56 4.78 19.90
N ASP A 99 -8.78 5.26 20.18
CA ASP A 99 -9.77 5.47 19.13
C ASP A 99 -9.28 6.61 18.23
N LEU A 100 -8.67 6.27 17.10
CA LEU A 100 -8.15 7.20 16.09
C LEU A 100 -9.28 7.93 15.31
N GLY A 101 -10.45 8.09 15.91
CA GLY A 101 -11.66 8.69 15.34
C GLY A 101 -11.55 10.16 14.93
N SER A 102 -10.41 10.83 15.18
CA SER A 102 -10.09 12.14 14.63
C SER A 102 -8.67 12.16 14.06
N TYR A 103 -8.42 11.44 12.97
CA TYR A 103 -7.18 11.58 12.22
C TYR A 103 -7.25 12.78 11.27
N GLU A 104 -7.47 13.98 11.82
CA GLU A 104 -6.88 15.18 11.23
C GLU A 104 -5.43 15.27 11.73
N GLN A 105 -4.50 14.92 10.84
CA GLN A 105 -3.25 15.63 10.69
C GLN A 105 -2.41 15.91 11.96
N ARG A 106 -2.02 14.85 12.69
CA ARG A 106 -0.77 14.87 13.48
C ARG A 106 0.03 13.60 13.27
N ARG A 107 0.80 13.58 12.18
CA ARG A 107 1.96 12.70 12.03
C ARG A 107 3.01 13.12 13.08
N ARG A 108 3.01 12.47 14.24
CA ARG A 108 4.16 12.50 15.17
C ARG A 108 5.10 11.33 14.86
N PRO A 109 6.42 11.54 15.05
CA PRO A 109 7.44 10.67 14.48
C PRO A 109 7.59 9.38 15.31
N PRO A 110 7.82 8.22 14.68
CA PRO A 110 8.29 7.05 15.42
C PRO A 110 9.75 7.31 15.82
N THR A 111 9.97 7.52 17.10
CA THR A 111 11.29 7.42 17.72
C THR A 111 11.81 5.99 17.59
N SER A 112 13.03 5.90 17.07
CA SER A 112 13.97 4.77 17.16
C SER A 112 13.51 3.41 16.61
N SER A 113 13.61 3.27 15.30
CA SER A 113 14.39 2.18 14.71
C SER A 113 15.24 2.81 13.62
N ALA A 114 16.51 2.41 13.46
CA ALA A 114 17.42 2.93 12.45
C ALA A 114 16.87 2.69 11.03
N SER A 115 15.95 3.54 10.59
CA SER A 115 15.50 3.63 9.22
C SER A 115 16.63 4.34 8.49
N TYR A 116 17.48 3.58 7.79
CA TYR A 116 18.26 4.16 6.72
C TYR A 116 17.29 5.00 5.89
N PRO A 117 17.49 6.31 5.77
CA PRO A 117 16.57 7.11 4.99
C PRO A 117 16.65 6.54 3.58
N ARG A 118 15.53 5.98 3.08
CA ARG A 118 15.40 5.49 1.71
C ARG A 118 15.48 6.71 0.80
N ARG A 119 16.70 7.22 0.61
CA ARG A 119 17.02 8.34 -0.26
C ARG A 119 17.31 7.78 -1.61
N GLU A 120 16.58 8.29 -2.58
CA GLU A 120 16.90 8.02 -3.95
C GLU A 120 17.88 9.08 -4.44
N ASN A 121 19.12 8.65 -4.72
CA ASN A 121 20.14 9.54 -5.26
C ASN A 121 19.95 9.72 -6.77
N ALA A 122 20.31 10.90 -7.28
CA ALA A 122 20.26 11.23 -8.71
C ALA A 122 21.31 10.49 -9.56
N HIS A 123 22.29 9.84 -8.92
CA HIS A 123 23.33 9.08 -9.61
C HIS A 123 22.70 7.97 -10.46
N PHE A 124 22.94 8.03 -11.77
CA PHE A 124 22.39 7.11 -12.75
C PHE A 124 23.53 6.24 -13.29
N VAL A 125 23.40 4.91 -13.15
CA VAL A 125 24.31 3.94 -13.76
C VAL A 125 23.57 3.31 -14.94
N GLN A 126 24.01 3.65 -16.15
CA GLN A 126 23.36 3.23 -17.39
C GLN A 126 23.53 1.72 -17.68
N SER A 127 24.54 1.08 -17.07
CA SER A 127 24.90 -0.32 -17.31
C SER A 127 23.87 -1.34 -16.82
N ASP A 128 22.98 -0.97 -15.89
CA ASP A 128 22.02 -1.90 -15.27
C ASP A 128 20.64 -1.88 -15.97
N LEU A 129 20.53 -1.21 -17.11
CA LEU A 129 19.26 -0.93 -17.77
C LEU A 129 19.08 -1.75 -19.05
N VAL A 130 18.10 -2.64 -19.05
CA VAL A 130 17.79 -3.50 -20.20
C VAL A 130 16.33 -3.26 -20.64
N GLY A 131 16.11 -3.14 -21.95
CA GLY A 131 14.77 -3.10 -22.55
C GLY A 131 14.59 -2.02 -23.62
N GLU A 132 13.91 -2.34 -24.71
CA GLU A 132 13.65 -1.38 -25.80
C GLU A 132 12.59 -0.33 -25.39
N GLN A 133 11.61 -0.73 -24.58
CA GLN A 133 10.52 0.13 -24.15
C GLN A 133 11.00 1.34 -23.33
N ILE A 134 12.09 1.19 -22.58
CA ILE A 134 12.62 2.30 -21.78
C ILE A 134 13.24 3.39 -22.66
N ASN A 135 13.77 3.06 -23.83
CA ASN A 135 14.25 4.07 -24.79
C ASN A 135 13.07 4.86 -25.36
N LYS A 136 12.04 4.16 -25.86
CA LYS A 136 10.82 4.78 -26.40
C LYS A 136 10.14 5.70 -25.39
N ASN A 137 9.97 5.24 -24.14
CA ASN A 137 9.38 6.04 -23.08
C ASN A 137 10.27 7.24 -22.69
N THR A 138 11.59 7.13 -22.84
CA THR A 138 12.51 8.26 -22.60
C THR A 138 12.29 9.33 -23.67
N GLU A 139 12.33 8.96 -24.94
CA GLU A 139 12.11 9.86 -26.09
C GLU A 139 10.73 10.55 -26.01
N GLU A 140 9.68 9.82 -25.65
CA GLU A 140 8.33 10.38 -25.48
C GLU A 140 8.27 11.42 -24.36
N LEU A 141 8.93 11.15 -23.22
CA LEU A 141 8.99 12.08 -22.10
C LEU A 141 9.83 13.32 -22.44
N GLU A 142 10.93 13.14 -23.16
CA GLU A 142 11.76 14.25 -23.66
C GLU A 142 10.97 15.17 -24.57
N HIS A 143 10.27 14.59 -25.55
CA HIS A 143 9.40 15.35 -26.44
C HIS A 143 8.34 16.12 -25.65
N LYS A 144 7.65 15.49 -24.68
CA LYS A 144 6.64 16.17 -23.84
C LYS A 144 7.22 17.32 -23.01
N LEU A 145 8.45 17.19 -22.53
CA LEU A 145 9.12 18.24 -21.76
C LEU A 145 9.57 19.41 -22.65
N ILE A 146 10.01 19.14 -23.87
CA ILE A 146 10.64 20.13 -24.78
C ILE A 146 9.64 20.76 -25.78
N ALA A 147 8.60 20.06 -26.21
CA ALA A 147 7.80 20.39 -27.41
C ALA A 147 7.12 21.77 -27.45
N ASP A 148 6.97 22.48 -26.31
CA ASP A 148 6.38 23.84 -26.31
C ASP A 148 7.31 24.94 -25.75
N SER A 149 8.59 24.67 -25.50
CA SER A 149 9.53 25.76 -25.14
C SER A 149 9.81 26.70 -26.33
N ARG A 150 9.48 26.27 -27.55
CA ARG A 150 9.81 26.97 -28.81
C ARG A 150 8.69 27.86 -29.36
N HIS A 151 7.49 27.86 -28.75
CA HIS A 151 6.32 28.54 -29.30
C HIS A 151 5.48 29.30 -28.24
N GLU A 152 6.09 30.13 -27.41
CA GLU A 152 5.33 31.14 -26.64
C GLU A 152 6.03 32.51 -26.71
N HIS A 153 5.81 33.24 -27.81
CA HIS A 153 6.14 34.67 -27.94
C HIS A 153 5.05 35.58 -27.32
N GLY A 154 4.41 35.15 -26.23
CA GLY A 154 3.27 35.86 -25.65
C GLY A 154 2.96 35.46 -24.21
N SER A 155 3.64 36.10 -23.27
CA SER A 155 3.26 36.32 -21.86
C SER A 155 2.31 35.32 -21.16
N SER A 156 2.84 34.19 -20.70
CA SER A 156 2.54 33.60 -19.39
C SER A 156 3.49 32.42 -19.19
N SER A 157 4.35 32.43 -18.18
CA SER A 157 5.24 31.28 -17.90
C SER A 157 4.41 30.09 -17.42
N THR A 158 3.96 29.23 -18.34
CA THR A 158 3.16 28.05 -18.02
C THR A 158 4.05 26.98 -17.36
N VAL A 159 3.67 26.54 -16.15
CA VAL A 159 4.40 25.47 -15.45
C VAL A 159 3.95 24.13 -15.99
N LYS A 160 4.88 23.39 -16.62
CA LYS A 160 4.63 22.03 -17.12
C LYS A 160 4.85 20.99 -16.05
N VAL A 161 3.92 20.04 -15.95
CA VAL A 161 3.99 18.91 -15.01
C VAL A 161 3.79 17.61 -15.77
N VAL A 162 4.76 16.71 -15.64
CA VAL A 162 4.71 15.35 -16.21
C VAL A 162 4.76 14.34 -15.07
N ALA A 163 3.83 13.38 -15.07
CA ALA A 163 3.73 12.35 -14.05
C ALA A 163 4.03 10.96 -14.62
N ILE A 164 4.87 10.19 -13.94
CA ILE A 164 5.13 8.78 -14.23
C ILE A 164 4.37 7.94 -13.21
N VAL A 165 3.35 7.20 -13.64
CA VAL A 165 2.45 6.43 -12.77
C VAL A 165 2.59 4.94 -13.05
N GLY A 166 2.47 4.11 -12.00
CA GLY A 166 2.56 2.66 -12.12
C GLY A 166 2.84 1.98 -10.77
N GLN A 167 2.81 0.64 -10.76
CA GLN A 167 3.01 -0.17 -9.56
C GLN A 167 4.39 0.03 -8.93
N GLY A 168 4.53 -0.26 -7.63
CA GLY A 168 5.83 -0.29 -6.95
C GLY A 168 6.81 -1.26 -7.62
N GLY A 169 8.09 -0.88 -7.76
CA GLY A 169 9.12 -1.74 -8.35
C GLY A 169 9.22 -1.72 -9.88
N ILE A 170 8.26 -1.12 -10.60
CA ILE A 170 8.24 -1.14 -12.08
C ILE A 170 9.33 -0.28 -12.77
N GLY A 171 10.19 0.41 -12.01
CA GLY A 171 11.25 1.24 -12.58
C GLY A 171 10.90 2.70 -12.89
N LYS A 172 9.84 3.26 -12.30
CA LYS A 172 9.45 4.68 -12.50
C LYS A 172 10.59 5.66 -12.24
N SER A 173 11.25 5.52 -11.09
CA SER A 173 12.36 6.39 -10.75
C SER A 173 13.57 6.17 -11.65
N THR A 174 13.78 4.93 -12.12
CA THR A 174 14.82 4.60 -13.10
C THR A 174 14.60 5.33 -14.42
N LEU A 175 13.35 5.33 -14.91
CA LEU A 175 12.96 6.09 -16.10
C LEU A 175 13.18 7.60 -15.90
N ALA A 176 12.75 8.16 -14.76
CA ALA A 176 12.97 9.58 -14.45
C ALA A 176 14.47 9.97 -14.42
N LYS A 177 15.33 9.12 -13.84
CA LYS A 177 16.78 9.36 -13.83
C LYS A 177 17.38 9.32 -15.22
N LYS A 178 16.92 8.40 -16.08
CA LYS A 178 17.37 8.31 -17.46
C LYS A 178 17.02 9.56 -18.26
N VAL A 179 15.78 10.03 -18.17
CA VAL A 179 15.35 11.30 -18.79
C VAL A 179 16.17 12.47 -18.27
N LEU A 180 16.45 12.54 -16.96
CA LEU A 180 17.26 13.63 -16.40
C LEU A 180 18.71 13.62 -16.91
N ALA A 181 19.25 12.42 -17.14
CA ALA A 181 20.61 12.18 -17.62
C ALA A 181 20.78 12.35 -19.14
N SER A 182 19.68 12.44 -19.90
CA SER A 182 19.75 12.55 -21.35
C SER A 182 20.30 13.91 -21.81
N GLU A 183 20.90 13.91 -22.99
CA GLU A 183 21.57 15.07 -23.56
C GLU A 183 20.57 16.16 -23.94
N ALA A 184 19.45 15.80 -24.58
CA ALA A 184 18.38 16.73 -24.93
C ALA A 184 17.86 17.52 -23.71
N ILE A 185 17.68 16.86 -22.56
CA ILE A 185 17.23 17.51 -21.33
C ILE A 185 18.36 18.31 -20.66
N LYS A 186 19.62 17.94 -20.85
CA LYS A 186 20.79 18.71 -20.36
C LYS A 186 20.98 20.01 -21.12
N GLU A 187 20.74 20.01 -22.43
CA GLU A 187 20.86 21.20 -23.27
C GLU A 187 19.71 22.18 -23.04
N GLU A 188 18.47 21.68 -22.89
CA GLU A 188 17.29 22.54 -22.71
C GLU A 188 17.21 23.18 -21.31
N PHE A 189 17.55 22.42 -20.25
CA PHE A 189 17.34 22.85 -18.86
C PHE A 189 18.66 23.15 -18.14
N LYS A 190 18.95 24.45 -17.96
CA LYS A 190 20.14 24.95 -17.23
C LYS A 190 20.22 24.45 -15.78
N THR A 191 19.08 24.37 -15.10
CA THR A 191 19.02 23.99 -13.68
C THR A 191 18.12 22.78 -13.50
N LYS A 192 18.62 21.79 -12.76
CA LYS A 192 17.94 20.53 -12.48
C LYS A 192 18.04 20.23 -11.00
N ILE A 193 16.91 19.90 -10.38
CA ILE A 193 16.84 19.58 -8.96
C ILE A 193 16.19 18.21 -8.83
N TRP A 194 16.87 17.29 -8.13
CA TRP A 194 16.33 15.98 -7.79
C TRP A 194 15.95 15.94 -6.30
N LEU A 195 14.67 15.77 -6.02
CA LEU A 195 14.15 15.69 -4.65
C LEU A 195 13.54 14.32 -4.41
N SER A 196 14.03 13.62 -3.39
CA SER A 196 13.44 12.37 -2.92
C SER A 196 12.53 12.66 -1.72
N VAL A 197 11.23 12.45 -1.90
CA VAL A 197 10.23 12.59 -0.82
C VAL A 197 9.85 11.20 -0.32
N THR A 198 10.13 10.91 0.95
CA THR A 198 9.71 9.65 1.58
C THR A 198 8.37 9.82 2.29
N GLN A 199 7.81 8.71 2.80
CA GLN A 199 6.53 8.74 3.51
C GLN A 199 6.54 9.66 4.75
N GLN A 200 7.72 9.86 5.34
CA GLN A 200 7.97 10.79 6.44
C GLN A 200 8.89 11.90 5.95
N PHE A 201 8.33 13.10 5.74
CA PHE A 201 9.09 14.28 5.35
C PHE A 201 8.59 15.50 6.12
N THR A 202 9.48 16.47 6.37
CA THR A 202 9.08 17.82 6.79
C THR A 202 9.27 18.79 5.63
N LYS A 203 8.51 19.90 5.63
CA LYS A 203 8.66 20.96 4.61
C LYS A 203 10.10 21.50 4.58
N VAL A 204 10.72 21.61 5.75
CA VAL A 204 12.10 22.10 5.89
C VAL A 204 13.10 21.12 5.29
N ASP A 205 12.94 19.82 5.53
CA ASP A 205 13.83 18.78 4.97
C ASP A 205 13.71 18.66 3.44
N LEU A 206 12.56 19.04 2.87
CA LEU A 206 12.34 19.09 1.42
C LEU A 206 12.91 20.36 0.77
N LEU A 207 12.68 21.52 1.38
CA LEU A 207 13.04 22.82 0.80
C LEU A 207 14.53 23.15 0.98
N ARG A 208 15.18 22.69 2.05
CA ARG A 208 16.62 22.94 2.28
C ARG A 208 17.50 22.43 1.13
N PRO A 209 17.37 21.16 0.66
CA PRO A 209 18.12 20.68 -0.50
C PRO A 209 17.80 21.45 -1.78
N ALA A 210 16.52 21.78 -2.02
CA ALA A 210 16.09 22.50 -3.21
C ALA A 210 16.75 23.88 -3.33
N ILE A 211 16.84 24.62 -2.22
CA ILE A 211 17.43 25.97 -2.17
C ILE A 211 18.96 25.89 -2.16
N SER A 212 19.55 24.93 -1.44
CA SER A 212 21.02 24.81 -1.34
C SER A 212 21.68 24.44 -2.68
N LEU A 213 20.97 23.69 -3.52
CA LEU A 213 21.45 23.33 -4.87
C LEU A 213 21.48 24.51 -5.85
N GLN A 214 20.74 25.59 -5.58
CA GLN A 214 20.77 26.82 -6.38
C GLN A 214 21.93 27.78 -6.01
N MET A 215 22.61 27.58 -4.87
CA MET A 215 23.69 28.46 -4.40
C MET A 215 25.10 28.06 -4.90
N TYR A 216 25.23 26.95 -5.63
CA TYR A 216 26.51 26.43 -6.12
C TYR A 216 26.61 26.37 -7.67
N ILE A 217 25.70 27.04 -8.38
CA ILE A 217 25.71 27.27 -9.85
C ILE A 217 25.79 28.77 -10.09
#